data_AF-A0A367IKY0-F1
#
_entry.id   AF-A0A367IKY0-F1
#
_cell.length_a   1.000
_cell.length_b   1.000
_cell.length_c   1.000
_cell.angle_alpha   90.00
_cell.angle_beta   90.00
_cell.angle_gamma   90.00
#
_symmetry.space_group_name_H-M   'P 1'
#
loop_
_entity.id
_entity.type
_entity.pdbx_description
1 polymer ?
#
loop_
_entity_poly.entity_id
_entity_poly.type
_entity_poly.pdbx_seq_one_letter_code
_entity_poly.pdbx_strand_id
1 'polypeptide(L)'
;MNEVDVAETEARIAAYEMENKDSIAANQAKNMTEQRFRSYQSEMEQQEKEQKREDYMHQLEEERRLREQEKADLIAELASTNKSAAAILQARQGALKRSSSSARATGDSASRLSMPSWITTAIDTDAEMRDMEAKNFDPFSLQYEYTTGFTVQSNYVDPSTDYINTSKQTRAGGYQAKFAHQRALTSVFTGILCQPIE
;
A
#
# COMPACT_ATOMS: atom_id res chain seq x y z
N MET A 1 -15.71 -24.07 56.86
CA MET A 1 -16.21 -23.78 55.48
C MET A 1 -16.70 -22.35 55.56
N ASN A 2 -16.03 -21.41 54.88
CA ASN A 2 -16.17 -19.98 55.17
C ASN A 2 -17.59 -19.49 54.88
N GLU A 3 -18.24 -18.94 55.90
CA GLU A 3 -19.53 -18.23 55.83
C GLU A 3 -19.33 -16.90 55.12
N VAL A 4 -19.25 -16.94 53.80
CA VAL A 4 -19.30 -15.75 52.96
C VAL A 4 -20.77 -15.39 52.81
N ASP A 5 -21.18 -14.22 53.29
CA ASP A 5 -22.56 -13.73 53.19
C ASP A 5 -22.88 -13.33 51.75
N VAL A 6 -23.35 -14.31 50.98
CA VAL A 6 -23.68 -14.17 49.56
C VAL A 6 -24.76 -13.11 49.36
N ALA A 7 -25.75 -13.05 50.26
CA ALA A 7 -26.87 -12.13 50.15
C ALA A 7 -26.45 -10.66 50.35
N GLU A 8 -25.56 -10.39 51.30
CA GLU A 8 -25.01 -9.03 51.49
C GLU A 8 -24.19 -8.58 50.28
N THR A 9 -23.40 -9.49 49.69
CA THR A 9 -22.60 -9.18 48.51
C THR A 9 -23.45 -8.91 47.27
N GLU A 10 -24.52 -9.69 47.05
CA GLU A 10 -25.44 -9.49 45.93
C GLU A 10 -26.19 -8.15 46.04
N ALA A 11 -26.64 -7.77 47.24
CA ALA A 11 -27.29 -6.48 47.47
C ALA A 11 -26.34 -5.30 47.22
N ARG A 12 -25.06 -5.43 47.61
CA ARG A 12 -24.03 -4.41 47.35
C ARG A 12 -23.70 -4.29 45.86
N ILE A 13 -23.69 -5.41 45.13
CA ILE A 13 -23.49 -5.42 43.66
C ILE A 13 -24.65 -4.71 42.96
N ALA A 14 -25.90 -5.02 43.30
CA ALA A 14 -27.07 -4.40 42.67
C ALA A 14 -27.13 -2.88 42.90
N ALA A 15 -26.76 -2.41 44.10
CA ALA A 15 -26.66 -0.98 44.39
C ALA A 15 -25.57 -0.30 43.56
N TYR A 16 -24.40 -0.92 43.46
CA TYR A 16 -23.27 -0.42 42.66
C TYR A 16 -23.58 -0.40 41.16
N GLU A 17 -24.30 -1.39 40.65
CA GLU A 17 -24.75 -1.45 39.25
C GLU A 17 -25.70 -0.30 38.93
N MET A 18 -26.68 -0.02 39.80
CA MET A 18 -27.62 1.09 39.58
C MET A 18 -26.93 2.45 39.64
N GLU A 19 -26.01 2.65 40.58
CA GLU A 19 -25.27 3.92 40.72
C GLU A 19 -24.32 4.18 39.55
N ASN A 20 -23.71 3.12 38.98
CA ASN A 20 -22.74 3.25 37.90
C ASN A 20 -23.30 3.01 36.50
N LYS A 21 -24.57 2.66 36.36
CA LYS A 21 -25.17 2.40 35.05
C LYS A 21 -25.02 3.59 34.10
N ASP A 22 -25.30 4.80 34.59
CA ASP A 22 -25.23 6.02 33.80
C ASP A 22 -23.79 6.42 33.48
N SER A 23 -22.86 6.21 34.42
CA SER A 23 -21.43 6.48 34.20
C SER A 23 -20.81 5.51 33.19
N ILE A 24 -21.19 4.23 33.25
CA ILE A 24 -20.78 3.21 32.27
C ILE A 24 -21.35 3.55 30.90
N ALA A 25 -22.63 3.89 30.81
CA ALA A 25 -23.26 4.26 29.54
C ALA A 25 -22.60 5.50 28.90
N ALA A 26 -22.31 6.53 29.70
CA ALA A 26 -21.62 7.73 29.24
C ALA A 26 -20.18 7.43 28.76
N ASN A 27 -19.44 6.60 29.49
CA ASN A 27 -18.09 6.18 29.11
C ASN A 27 -18.08 5.33 27.84
N GLN A 28 -19.06 4.44 27.67
CA GLN A 28 -19.21 3.65 26.44
C GLN A 28 -19.52 4.54 25.23
N ALA A 29 -20.42 5.51 25.37
CA ALA A 29 -20.73 6.47 24.30
C ALA A 29 -19.51 7.32 23.92
N LYS A 30 -18.73 7.76 24.91
CA LYS A 30 -17.48 8.51 24.69
C LYS A 30 -16.44 7.65 23.97
N ASN A 31 -16.21 6.41 24.43
CA ASN A 31 -15.28 5.48 23.80
C ASN A 31 -15.65 5.19 22.34
N MET A 32 -16.94 5.00 22.05
CA MET A 32 -17.42 4.78 20.69
C MET A 32 -17.14 6.00 19.81
N THR A 33 -17.37 7.21 20.33
CA THR A 33 -17.09 8.46 19.60
C THR A 33 -15.60 8.65 19.34
N GLU A 34 -14.75 8.36 20.34
CA GLU A 34 -13.29 8.44 20.20
C GLU A 34 -12.74 7.42 19.20
N GLN A 35 -13.27 6.18 19.22
CA GLN A 35 -12.89 5.15 18.25
C GLN A 35 -13.25 5.56 16.82
N ARG A 36 -14.47 6.08 16.62
CA ARG A 36 -14.92 6.60 15.32
C ARG A 36 -14.06 7.77 14.83
N PHE A 37 -13.65 8.66 15.73
CA PHE A 37 -12.77 9.78 15.38
C PHE A 37 -11.38 9.28 14.94
N ARG A 38 -10.81 8.31 15.66
CA ARG A 38 -9.51 7.71 15.31
C ARG A 38 -9.55 6.95 13.98
N SER A 39 -10.61 6.20 13.71
CA SER A 39 -10.75 5.49 12.43
C SER A 39 -10.82 6.48 11.28
N TYR A 40 -11.62 7.55 11.41
CA TYR A 40 -11.72 8.60 10.41
C TYR A 40 -10.38 9.31 10.15
N GLN A 41 -9.64 9.66 11.21
CA GLN A 41 -8.31 10.26 11.05
C GLN A 41 -7.35 9.34 10.29
N SER A 42 -7.38 8.03 10.59
CA SER A 42 -6.57 7.05 9.89
C SER A 42 -6.94 6.93 8.41
N GLU A 43 -8.23 6.96 8.08
CA GLU A 43 -8.70 6.88 6.69
C GLU A 43 -8.32 8.14 5.90
N MET A 44 -8.45 9.31 6.50
CA MET A 44 -8.01 10.57 5.87
C MET A 44 -6.49 10.59 5.62
N GLU A 45 -5.70 10.13 6.59
CA GLU A 45 -4.24 10.03 6.42
C GLU A 45 -3.88 9.04 5.30
N GLN A 46 -4.59 7.91 5.22
CA GLN A 46 -4.39 6.93 4.16
C GLN A 46 -4.75 7.50 2.78
N GLN A 47 -5.87 8.20 2.66
CA GLN A 47 -6.28 8.86 1.41
C GLN A 47 -5.30 9.95 0.99
N GLU A 48 -4.83 10.77 1.92
CA GLU A 48 -3.84 11.82 1.62
C GLU A 48 -2.50 11.22 1.16
N LYS A 49 -2.08 10.12 1.79
CA LYS A 49 -0.87 9.38 1.38
C LYS A 49 -1.02 8.78 -0.01
N GLU A 50 -2.20 8.22 -0.31
CA GLU A 50 -2.49 7.66 -1.63
C GLU A 50 -2.48 8.74 -2.71
N GLN A 51 -3.16 9.87 -2.50
CA GLN A 51 -3.14 11.01 -3.43
C GLN A 51 -1.71 11.53 -3.67
N LYS A 52 -0.93 11.70 -2.59
CA LYS A 52 0.49 12.10 -2.71
C LYS A 52 1.31 11.10 -3.53
N ARG A 53 1.03 9.80 -3.40
CA ARG A 53 1.70 8.74 -4.17
C ARG A 53 1.32 8.83 -5.64
N GLU A 54 0.03 8.98 -5.94
CA GLU A 54 -0.49 9.13 -7.31
C GLU A 54 0.07 10.39 -7.98
N ASP A 55 0.04 11.53 -7.30
CA ASP A 55 0.60 12.79 -7.79
C ASP A 55 2.09 12.67 -8.10
N TYR A 56 2.85 12.00 -7.24
CA TYR A 56 4.27 11.75 -7.44
C TYR A 56 4.52 10.87 -8.66
N MET A 57 3.74 9.80 -8.85
CA MET A 57 3.85 8.94 -10.03
C MET A 57 3.51 9.69 -11.32
N HIS A 58 2.44 10.50 -11.29
CA HIS A 58 2.06 11.33 -12.43
C HIS A 58 3.15 12.35 -12.78
N GLN A 59 3.78 12.99 -11.77
CA GLN A 59 4.91 13.90 -12.00
C GLN A 59 6.11 13.19 -12.63
N LEU A 60 6.42 11.96 -12.19
CA LEU A 60 7.51 11.17 -12.75
C LEU A 60 7.26 10.78 -14.22
N GLU A 61 6.02 10.41 -14.55
CA GLU A 61 5.60 10.10 -15.91
C GLU A 61 5.65 11.33 -16.83
N GLU A 62 5.14 12.47 -16.36
CA GLU A 62 5.22 13.74 -17.07
C GLU A 62 6.68 14.17 -17.30
N GLU A 63 7.55 14.04 -16.30
CA GLU A 63 8.99 14.32 -16.44
C GLU A 63 9.64 13.40 -17.49
N ARG A 64 9.29 12.11 -17.49
CA ARG A 64 9.78 11.17 -18.50
C ARG A 64 9.31 11.56 -19.89
N ARG A 65 8.02 11.86 -20.06
CA ARG A 65 7.42 12.28 -21.33
C ARG A 65 8.07 13.56 -21.85
N LEU A 66 8.25 14.56 -20.98
CA LEU A 66 8.94 15.80 -21.32
C LEU A 66 10.39 15.55 -21.74
N ARG A 67 11.13 14.69 -21.03
CA ARG A 67 12.50 14.33 -21.39
C ARG A 67 12.57 13.64 -22.75
N GLU A 68 11.61 12.78 -23.08
CA GLU A 68 11.52 12.11 -24.38
C GLU A 68 11.18 13.09 -25.50
N GLN A 69 10.23 13.99 -25.28
CA GLN A 69 9.91 15.09 -26.22
C GLN A 69 11.10 16.02 -26.43
N GLU A 70 11.78 16.44 -25.35
CA GLU A 70 12.96 17.29 -25.43
C GLU A 70 14.08 16.65 -26.26
N LYS A 71 14.27 15.34 -26.15
CA LYS A 71 15.23 14.58 -26.97
C LYS A 71 14.80 14.54 -28.43
N ALA A 72 13.52 14.26 -28.70
CA ALA A 72 12.99 14.22 -30.06
C ALA A 72 13.14 15.58 -30.75
N ASP A 73 12.80 16.67 -30.05
CA ASP A 73 12.95 18.03 -30.54
C ASP A 73 14.41 18.40 -30.80
N LEU A 74 15.33 17.99 -29.92
CA LEU A 74 16.76 18.21 -30.11
C LEU A 74 17.27 17.47 -31.35
N ILE A 75 16.85 16.21 -31.55
CA ILE A 75 17.20 15.43 -32.74
C ILE A 75 16.65 16.10 -34.01
N ALA A 76 15.40 16.57 -33.97
CA ALA A 76 14.77 17.28 -35.07
C ALA A 76 15.50 18.58 -35.40
N GLU A 77 15.86 19.39 -34.40
CA GLU A 77 16.58 20.65 -34.58
C GLU A 77 17.99 20.42 -35.14
N LEU A 78 18.70 19.41 -34.66
CA LEU A 78 20.00 19.00 -35.19
C LEU A 78 19.92 18.48 -36.63
N ALA A 79 18.82 17.80 -37.00
CA ALA A 79 18.61 17.29 -38.34
C ALA A 79 18.17 18.37 -39.34
N SER A 80 17.38 19.36 -38.90
CA SER A 80 16.83 20.41 -39.77
C SER A 80 17.75 21.61 -39.97
N THR A 81 18.70 21.83 -39.05
CA THR A 81 19.42 23.10 -38.95
C THR A 81 20.92 22.93 -39.22
N ASN A 82 21.49 23.77 -40.10
CA ASN A 82 22.94 23.83 -40.36
C ASN A 82 23.76 24.55 -39.28
N LYS A 83 23.20 24.78 -38.09
CA LYS A 83 23.92 25.40 -36.97
C LYS A 83 24.84 24.37 -36.32
N SER A 84 25.95 24.83 -35.73
CA SER A 84 26.82 23.93 -34.99
C SER A 84 26.09 23.34 -33.77
N ALA A 85 26.27 22.05 -33.52
CA ALA A 85 25.66 21.36 -32.38
C ALA A 85 25.98 22.05 -31.04
N ALA A 86 27.17 22.64 -30.92
CA ALA A 86 27.59 23.40 -29.74
C ALA A 86 26.71 24.65 -29.48
N ALA A 87 26.30 25.37 -30.53
CA ALA A 87 25.44 26.54 -30.39
C ALA A 87 24.01 26.17 -29.95
N ILE A 88 23.48 25.05 -30.45
CA ILE A 88 22.15 24.53 -30.10
C ILE A 88 22.12 24.09 -28.62
N LEU A 89 23.16 23.38 -28.16
CA LEU A 89 23.26 22.94 -26.76
C LEU A 89 23.40 24.13 -25.77
N GLN A 90 24.13 25.18 -26.14
CA GLN A 90 24.27 26.37 -25.28
C GLN A 90 22.94 27.14 -25.10
N ALA A 91 22.14 27.26 -26.16
CA ALA A 91 20.84 27.94 -26.09
C ALA A 91 19.87 27.21 -25.12
N ARG A 92 19.87 25.88 -25.10
CA ARG A 92 19.00 25.08 -24.21
C ARG A 92 19.44 25.05 -22.75
N GLN A 93 20.74 25.09 -22.45
CA GLN A 93 21.21 25.12 -21.05
C GLN A 93 20.69 26.33 -20.26
N GLY A 94 20.45 27.46 -20.93
CA GLY A 94 19.87 28.66 -20.32
C GLY A 94 18.36 28.53 -20.02
N ALA A 95 17.64 27.69 -20.76
CA ALA A 95 16.20 27.49 -20.59
C ALA A 95 15.87 26.52 -19.43
N LEU A 96 16.62 25.42 -19.28
CA LEU A 96 16.40 24.40 -18.23
C LEU A 96 16.54 24.94 -16.80
N LYS A 97 17.39 25.94 -16.58
CA LYS A 97 17.63 26.52 -15.24
C LYS A 97 16.45 27.35 -14.71
N ARG A 98 15.56 27.84 -15.59
CA ARG A 98 14.43 28.70 -15.19
C ARG A 98 13.14 27.91 -14.90
N SER A 99 12.98 26.72 -15.47
CA SER A 99 11.79 25.88 -15.25
C SER A 99 11.84 25.13 -13.92
N SER A 100 13.02 24.70 -13.48
CA SER A 100 13.22 23.93 -12.24
C SER A 100 12.98 24.70 -10.94
N SER A 101 13.05 26.03 -10.94
CA SER A 101 12.76 26.87 -9.78
C SER A 101 11.27 27.15 -9.56
N SER A 102 10.44 27.06 -10.61
CA SER A 102 9.01 27.38 -10.52
C SER A 102 8.14 26.20 -10.04
N ALA A 103 8.63 24.96 -10.18
CA ALA A 103 7.86 23.75 -9.85
C ALA A 103 7.86 23.39 -8.34
N ARG A 104 8.65 24.08 -7.51
CA ARG A 104 8.83 23.75 -6.09
C ARG A 104 7.97 24.57 -5.12
N ALA A 105 7.07 25.42 -5.62
CA ALA A 105 6.38 26.43 -4.81
C ALA A 105 4.89 26.11 -4.49
N THR A 106 4.37 24.94 -4.87
CA THR A 106 2.92 24.64 -4.81
C THR A 106 2.50 23.62 -3.76
N GLY A 107 3.23 23.50 -2.65
CA GLY A 107 2.94 22.47 -1.65
C GLY A 107 3.11 22.99 -0.22
N ASP A 108 2.19 23.82 0.25
CA ASP A 108 1.84 23.86 1.68
C ASP A 108 0.59 24.71 1.91
N SER A 109 -0.56 24.05 2.02
CA SER A 109 -1.76 24.62 2.61
C SER A 109 -2.49 23.52 3.35
N ALA A 110 -1.87 23.05 4.43
CA ALA A 110 -2.52 22.19 5.43
C ALA A 110 -3.57 23.01 6.20
N SER A 111 -4.80 23.01 5.69
CA SER A 111 -5.97 23.57 6.38
C SER A 111 -6.33 22.70 7.57
N ARG A 112 -6.39 23.32 8.76
CA ARG A 112 -6.75 22.66 10.03
C ARG A 112 -8.15 22.07 9.96
N LEU A 113 -8.26 20.75 10.10
CA LEU A 113 -9.50 19.98 9.97
C LEU A 113 -10.34 20.02 11.25
N SER A 114 -11.42 20.80 11.23
CA SER A 114 -12.60 20.61 12.08
C SER A 114 -13.62 19.83 11.27
N MET A 115 -14.20 18.76 11.83
CA MET A 115 -15.09 17.82 11.13
C MET A 115 -16.41 18.46 10.69
N PRO A 116 -16.73 18.48 9.39
CA PRO A 116 -18.07 18.81 8.89
C PRO A 116 -19.15 17.80 9.32
N SER A 117 -20.34 18.29 9.71
CA SER A 117 -21.44 17.46 10.25
C SER A 117 -22.09 16.47 9.26
N TRP A 118 -21.77 16.53 7.97
CA TRP A 118 -22.28 15.59 6.97
C TRP A 118 -21.48 14.28 6.94
N ILE A 119 -20.28 14.26 7.53
CA ILE A 119 -19.43 13.07 7.57
C ILE A 119 -19.93 12.05 8.60
N THR A 120 -20.60 12.49 9.67
CA THR A 120 -21.14 11.57 10.68
C THR A 120 -22.22 10.63 10.14
N THR A 121 -22.94 11.02 9.08
CA THR A 121 -23.98 10.19 8.44
C THR A 121 -23.43 9.27 7.34
N ALA A 122 -22.36 9.66 6.65
CA ALA A 122 -21.71 8.83 5.63
C ALA A 122 -20.89 7.66 6.22
N ILE A 123 -20.39 7.81 7.45
CA ILE A 123 -19.60 6.76 8.12
C ILE A 123 -20.50 5.64 8.67
N ASP A 124 -21.71 5.95 9.13
CA ASP A 124 -22.66 4.92 9.58
C ASP A 124 -23.07 3.98 8.42
N THR A 125 -23.13 4.49 7.17
CA THR A 125 -23.37 3.64 5.99
C THR A 125 -22.15 2.79 5.58
N ASP A 126 -20.92 3.28 5.79
CA ASP A 126 -19.69 2.53 5.47
C ASP A 126 -19.44 1.39 6.47
N ALA A 127 -19.78 1.60 7.75
CA ALA A 127 -19.71 0.56 8.78
C ALA A 127 -20.65 -0.62 8.45
N GLU A 128 -21.87 -0.36 7.95
CA GLU A 128 -22.79 -1.41 7.49
C GLU A 128 -22.29 -2.12 6.24
N MET A 129 -21.62 -1.41 5.32
CA MET A 129 -20.97 -2.01 4.14
C MET A 129 -19.80 -2.93 4.52
N ARG A 130 -18.91 -2.50 5.42
CA ARG A 130 -17.80 -3.34 5.91
C ARG A 130 -18.31 -4.60 6.62
N ASP A 131 -19.40 -4.49 7.37
CA ASP A 131 -20.02 -5.65 8.03
C ASP A 131 -20.69 -6.62 7.03
N MET A 132 -21.10 -6.12 5.85
CA MET A 132 -21.51 -6.95 4.71
C MET A 132 -20.33 -7.60 3.97
N GLU A 133 -19.21 -6.88 3.76
CA GLU A 133 -18.00 -7.44 3.16
C GLU A 133 -17.34 -8.51 4.04
N ALA A 134 -17.31 -8.29 5.36
CA ALA A 134 -16.81 -9.28 6.31
C ALA A 134 -17.64 -10.58 6.32
N LYS A 135 -18.95 -10.50 6.01
CA LYS A 135 -19.82 -11.68 5.83
C LYS A 135 -19.58 -12.42 4.51
N ASN A 136 -19.01 -11.74 3.50
CA ASN A 136 -18.63 -12.33 2.22
C ASN A 136 -17.19 -12.87 2.22
N PHE A 137 -16.47 -12.80 3.34
CA PHE A 137 -15.16 -13.40 3.48
C PHE A 137 -15.29 -14.93 3.61
N ASP A 138 -14.99 -15.64 2.52
CA ASP A 138 -14.88 -17.10 2.52
C ASP A 138 -13.44 -17.51 2.87
N PRO A 139 -13.17 -18.06 4.07
CA PRO A 139 -11.84 -18.48 4.49
C PRO A 139 -11.28 -19.67 3.67
N PHE A 140 -12.09 -20.30 2.82
CA PHE A 140 -11.68 -21.40 1.94
C PHE A 140 -11.38 -20.96 0.50
N SER A 141 -11.79 -19.74 0.10
CA SER A 141 -11.55 -19.22 -1.25
C SER A 141 -10.07 -18.92 -1.52
N LEU A 142 -9.29 -18.59 -0.49
CA LEU A 142 -7.87 -18.23 -0.57
C LEU A 142 -6.91 -19.40 -0.32
N GLN A 143 -7.41 -20.57 0.12
CA GLN A 143 -6.55 -21.68 0.55
C GLN A 143 -5.76 -22.36 -0.58
N TYR A 144 -6.09 -22.05 -1.84
CA TYR A 144 -5.43 -22.63 -3.01
C TYR A 144 -4.77 -21.60 -3.92
N GLU A 145 -4.76 -20.32 -3.54
CA GLU A 145 -4.08 -19.30 -4.32
C GLU A 145 -2.59 -19.27 -3.94
N TYR A 146 -1.72 -19.68 -4.86
CA TYR A 146 -0.29 -19.56 -4.67
C TYR A 146 0.07 -18.09 -4.49
N THR A 147 0.83 -17.77 -3.43
CA THR A 147 1.29 -16.40 -3.15
C THR A 147 2.01 -15.81 -4.37
N THR A 148 1.41 -14.81 -5.01
CA THR A 148 1.92 -14.16 -6.23
C THR A 148 2.84 -12.96 -5.95
N GLY A 149 3.26 -12.78 -4.69
CA GLY A 149 4.08 -11.64 -4.25
C GLY A 149 5.53 -11.62 -4.74
N PHE A 150 5.92 -12.50 -5.68
CA PHE A 150 7.28 -12.56 -6.23
C PHE A 150 7.27 -12.71 -7.75
N THR A 151 8.27 -12.11 -8.39
CA THR A 151 8.50 -12.25 -9.83
C THR A 151 9.84 -12.91 -10.07
N VAL A 152 9.85 -14.03 -10.80
CA VAL A 152 11.09 -14.73 -11.17
C VAL A 152 11.81 -13.95 -12.26
N GLN A 153 13.01 -13.48 -11.96
CA GLN A 153 13.87 -12.81 -12.95
C GLN A 153 14.42 -13.84 -13.94
N SER A 154 14.37 -13.52 -15.24
CA SER A 154 14.87 -14.41 -16.30
C SER A 154 16.39 -14.55 -16.30
N ASN A 155 17.11 -13.57 -15.77
CA ASN A 155 18.56 -13.44 -15.88
C ASN A 155 19.28 -13.69 -14.54
N TYR A 156 18.69 -14.49 -13.66
CA TYR A 156 19.33 -14.85 -12.40
C TYR A 156 20.43 -15.89 -12.64
N VAL A 157 21.66 -15.57 -12.20
CA VAL A 157 22.81 -16.47 -12.33
C VAL A 157 22.86 -17.37 -11.09
N ASP A 158 22.58 -18.65 -11.31
CA ASP A 158 22.57 -19.66 -10.27
C ASP A 158 23.47 -20.85 -10.67
N PRO A 159 24.61 -21.03 -9.99
CA PRO A 159 25.55 -22.11 -10.30
C PRO A 159 24.93 -23.52 -10.23
N SER A 160 23.87 -23.70 -9.44
CA SER A 160 23.22 -25.00 -9.28
C SER A 160 22.32 -25.39 -10.44
N THR A 161 21.83 -24.42 -11.23
CA THR A 161 20.93 -24.66 -12.38
C THR A 161 21.60 -24.44 -13.73
N ASP A 162 22.88 -24.06 -13.77
CA ASP A 162 23.62 -23.75 -14.98
C ASP A 162 23.74 -24.94 -15.97
N TYR A 163 23.78 -26.16 -15.44
CA TYR A 163 23.82 -27.38 -16.25
C TYR A 163 22.55 -27.60 -17.09
N ILE A 164 21.41 -27.05 -16.67
CA ILE A 164 20.10 -27.18 -17.32
C ILE A 164 20.12 -26.50 -18.69
N ASN A 165 20.82 -25.36 -18.80
CA ASN A 165 20.96 -24.62 -20.04
C ASN A 165 21.90 -25.33 -21.04
N THR A 166 22.85 -26.11 -20.53
CA THR A 166 23.88 -26.79 -21.34
C THR A 166 23.46 -28.21 -21.77
N SER A 167 22.62 -28.88 -20.97
CA SER A 167 22.21 -30.26 -21.21
C SER A 167 21.18 -30.39 -22.35
N LYS A 168 21.53 -31.20 -23.37
CA LYS A 168 20.63 -31.50 -24.51
C LYS A 168 19.37 -32.27 -24.08
N GLN A 169 19.48 -33.14 -23.08
CA GLN A 169 18.36 -33.93 -22.58
C GLN A 169 17.32 -33.04 -21.91
N THR A 170 17.77 -32.09 -21.08
CA THR A 170 16.91 -31.15 -20.38
C THR A 170 16.21 -30.21 -21.37
N ARG A 171 16.93 -29.77 -22.41
CA ARG A 171 16.36 -28.95 -23.50
C ARG A 171 15.30 -29.69 -24.32
N ALA A 172 15.50 -30.99 -24.59
CA ALA A 172 14.52 -31.81 -25.30
C ALA A 172 13.23 -32.02 -24.49
N GLY A 173 13.33 -32.02 -23.15
CA GLY A 173 12.18 -32.10 -22.24
C GLY A 173 11.45 -30.77 -22.00
N GLY A 174 11.89 -29.66 -22.61
CA GLY A 174 11.28 -28.34 -22.43
C GLY A 174 11.48 -27.73 -21.04
N TYR A 175 12.27 -28.35 -20.17
CA TYR A 175 12.53 -27.87 -18.82
C TYR A 175 13.57 -26.73 -18.86
N GLN A 176 13.30 -25.66 -18.12
CA GLN A 176 14.12 -24.44 -18.04
C GLN A 176 14.41 -24.09 -16.59
N ALA A 177 15.56 -23.45 -16.33
CA ALA A 177 16.00 -23.09 -14.98
C ALA A 177 14.95 -22.26 -14.21
N LYS A 178 14.20 -21.40 -14.92
CA LYS A 178 13.11 -20.59 -14.35
C LYS A 178 12.08 -21.40 -13.55
N PHE A 179 11.79 -22.63 -13.96
CA PHE A 179 10.81 -23.48 -13.26
C PHE A 179 11.34 -24.00 -11.92
N ALA A 180 12.64 -24.27 -11.84
CA ALA A 180 13.30 -24.63 -10.59
C ALA A 180 13.28 -23.44 -9.61
N HIS A 181 13.58 -22.24 -10.10
CA HIS A 181 13.54 -21.01 -9.30
C HIS A 181 12.12 -20.68 -8.81
N GLN A 182 11.13 -20.78 -9.69
CA GLN A 182 9.73 -20.58 -9.33
C GLN A 182 9.28 -21.56 -8.25
N ARG A 183 9.64 -22.84 -8.39
CA ARG A 183 9.31 -23.88 -7.39
C ARG A 183 9.99 -23.63 -6.05
N ALA A 184 11.27 -23.22 -6.06
CA ALA A 184 12.00 -22.88 -4.85
C ALA A 184 11.33 -21.73 -4.08
N LEU A 185 11.01 -20.63 -4.77
CA LEU A 185 10.32 -19.48 -4.16
C LEU A 185 8.95 -19.87 -3.63
N THR A 186 8.15 -20.58 -4.42
CA THR A 186 6.83 -21.08 -3.98
C THR A 186 6.96 -21.93 -2.72
N SER A 187 7.96 -22.80 -2.66
CA SER A 187 8.18 -23.68 -1.51
C SER A 187 8.57 -22.92 -0.24
N VAL A 188 9.31 -21.82 -0.36
CA VAL A 188 9.68 -20.96 0.77
C VAL A 188 8.44 -20.26 1.31
N PHE A 189 7.62 -19.68 0.44
CA PHE A 189 6.43 -18.95 0.87
C PHE A 189 5.30 -19.85 1.40
N THR A 190 5.20 -21.07 0.89
CA THR A 190 4.20 -22.05 1.35
C THR A 190 4.65 -22.85 2.58
N GLY A 191 5.92 -22.71 3.00
CA GLY A 191 6.45 -23.40 4.19
C GLY A 191 6.54 -24.92 4.05
N ILE A 192 6.30 -25.51 2.87
CA ILE A 192 6.25 -26.96 2.63
C ILE A 192 7.57 -27.67 2.96
N LEU A 193 8.69 -26.94 2.96
CA LEU A 193 10.02 -27.46 3.29
C LEU A 193 10.59 -26.92 4.61
N CYS A 194 9.83 -26.16 5.39
CA CYS A 194 10.24 -25.75 6.73
C CYS A 194 10.03 -26.92 7.70
N GLN A 195 11.08 -27.30 8.44
CA GLN A 195 10.90 -28.23 9.56
C GLN A 195 10.04 -27.57 10.64
N PRO A 196 9.15 -28.32 11.31
CA PRO A 196 8.43 -27.79 12.46
C PRO A 196 9.45 -27.35 13.51
N ILE A 197 9.20 -26.20 14.12
CA ILE A 197 10.01 -25.68 15.23
C ILE A 197 9.72 -26.60 16.42
N GLU A 198 10.76 -27.22 16.99
CA GLU A 198 10.67 -27.98 18.26
C GLU A 198 10.44 -27.05 19.46
#